data_AF-K3XMZ7-F1
#
_entry.id   AF-K3XMZ7-F1
#
_cell.length_a   1.000
_cell.length_b   1.000
_cell.length_c   1.000
_cell.angle_alpha   90.00
_cell.angle_beta   90.00
_cell.angle_gamma   90.00
#
_symmetry.space_group_name_H-M   'P 1'
#
loop_
_entity.id
_entity.type
_entity.pdbx_description
1 polymer ?
#
loop_
_entity_poly.entity_id
_entity_poly.type
_entity_poly.pdbx_seq_one_letter_code
_entity_poly.pdbx_strand_id
1 'polypeptide(L)'
;MANFTQFIAHVLEHGKPHERSIIIEKLAGQIIQMSQQKFASNVVEKCLTFGGPTEREVLINEMLGTTDENEPLQAMMKDQFGNYVVQKVLETCDDQQRELILSRVKVHLNALKKYTYGKHIVARVEKLVAAGERRIGLQSQNPS
;
A
#
# COMPACT_ATOMS: atom_id res chain seq x y z
N MET A 1 18.68 7.27 15.16
CA MET A 1 17.62 7.11 14.14
C MET A 1 16.64 5.99 14.47
N ALA A 2 17.06 4.73 14.69
CA ALA A 2 16.14 3.61 14.96
C ALA A 2 15.17 3.82 16.14
N ASN A 3 15.64 4.40 17.25
CA ASN A 3 14.81 4.65 18.44
C ASN A 3 13.66 5.64 18.15
N PHE A 4 13.88 6.63 17.29
CA PHE A 4 12.86 7.61 16.93
C PHE A 4 11.79 6.98 16.02
N THR A 5 12.19 6.19 15.02
CA THR A 5 11.23 5.47 14.16
C THR A 5 10.40 4.46 14.95
N GLN A 6 10.98 3.81 15.96
CA GLN A 6 10.25 2.91 16.87
C GLN A 6 9.25 3.68 17.73
N PHE A 7 9.62 4.85 18.24
CA PHE A 7 8.70 5.71 18.98
C PHE A 7 7.51 6.14 18.11
N ILE A 8 7.74 6.61 16.88
CA ILE A 8 6.66 6.99 15.96
C ILE A 8 5.75 5.80 15.66
N ALA A 9 6.31 4.62 15.40
CA ALA A 9 5.53 3.40 15.16
C ALA A 9 4.66 3.02 16.37
N HIS A 10 5.19 3.18 17.59
CA HIS A 10 4.47 2.93 18.83
C HIS A 10 3.28 3.90 18.99
N VAL A 11 3.46 5.19 18.72
CA VAL A 11 2.36 6.18 18.79
C VAL A 11 1.31 5.90 17.72
N LEU A 12 1.70 5.48 16.51
CA LEU A 12 0.75 5.09 15.46
C LEU A 12 -0.12 3.90 15.88
N GLU A 13 0.45 2.92 16.58
CA GLU A 13 -0.24 1.70 16.99
C GLU A 13 -1.10 1.89 18.25
N HIS A 14 -0.60 2.60 19.25
CA HIS A 14 -1.21 2.68 20.58
C HIS A 14 -1.67 4.09 20.99
N GLY A 15 -1.24 5.13 20.28
CA GLY A 15 -1.64 6.52 20.54
C GLY A 15 -3.11 6.78 20.23
N LYS A 16 -3.60 7.93 20.68
CA LYS A 16 -4.98 8.39 20.43
C LYS A 16 -5.16 8.77 18.96
N PRO A 17 -6.38 8.71 18.40
CA PRO A 17 -6.64 9.03 17.00
C PRO A 17 -6.05 10.37 16.55
N HIS A 18 -6.24 11.45 17.33
CA HIS A 18 -5.69 12.77 16.98
C HIS A 18 -4.16 12.82 16.93
N GLU A 19 -3.47 12.04 17.78
CA GLU A 19 -2.00 11.96 17.77
C GLU A 19 -1.52 11.27 16.49
N ARG A 20 -2.25 10.22 16.05
CA ARG A 20 -1.99 9.53 14.78
C ARG A 20 -2.20 10.47 13.60
N SER A 21 -3.32 11.19 13.56
CA SER A 21 -3.63 12.15 12.49
C SER A 21 -2.53 13.21 12.36
N ILE A 22 -2.09 13.83 13.47
CA ILE A 22 -1.00 14.82 13.47
C ILE A 22 0.30 14.22 12.90
N ILE A 23 0.63 12.98 13.26
CA ILE A 23 1.82 12.31 12.72
C ILE A 23 1.64 12.08 11.23
N ILE A 24 0.52 11.51 10.79
CA ILE A 24 0.30 11.16 9.39
C ILE A 24 0.30 12.42 8.50
N GLU A 25 -0.36 13.49 8.93
CA GLU A 25 -0.34 14.78 8.24
C GLU A 25 1.09 15.33 8.06
N LYS A 26 1.96 15.16 9.06
CA LYS A 26 3.37 15.59 8.95
C LYS A 26 4.21 14.71 8.04
N LEU A 27 3.83 13.45 7.86
CA LEU A 27 4.56 12.50 7.01
C LEU A 27 4.05 12.50 5.55
N ALA A 28 2.84 13.00 5.32
CA ALA A 28 2.30 13.19 3.98
C ALA A 28 3.24 14.07 3.12
N GLY A 29 3.36 13.71 1.84
CA GLY A 29 4.32 14.30 0.90
C GLY A 29 5.72 13.67 0.93
N GLN A 30 6.00 12.76 1.87
CA GLN A 30 7.28 12.04 1.97
C GLN A 30 7.12 10.52 1.91
N ILE A 31 5.92 10.02 1.63
CA ILE A 31 5.55 8.61 1.79
C ILE A 31 6.33 7.72 0.83
N ILE A 32 6.48 8.16 -0.41
CA ILE A 32 7.26 7.44 -1.42
C ILE A 32 8.71 7.26 -0.94
N GLN A 33 9.35 8.36 -0.51
CA GLN A 33 10.73 8.35 -0.05
C GLN A 33 10.90 7.48 1.20
N MET A 34 10.01 7.62 2.18
CA MET A 34 10.05 6.86 3.42
C MET A 34 9.85 5.36 3.18
N SER A 35 9.01 5.00 2.22
CA SER A 35 8.71 3.59 1.91
C SER A 35 9.91 2.81 1.41
N GLN A 36 10.92 3.49 0.86
CA GLN A 36 12.15 2.88 0.34
C GLN A 36 13.27 2.84 1.40
N GLN A 37 12.97 3.18 2.66
CA GLN A 37 13.96 3.18 3.75
C GLN A 37 13.68 2.06 4.75
N LYS A 38 14.71 1.29 5.10
CA LYS A 38 14.66 0.13 6.00
C LYS A 38 13.82 0.31 7.27
N PHE A 39 13.91 1.48 7.90
CA PHE A 39 13.22 1.74 9.17
C PHE A 39 11.93 2.54 8.98
N ALA A 40 11.89 3.47 8.01
CA ALA A 40 10.73 4.32 7.80
C ALA A 40 9.60 3.61 7.02
N SER A 41 9.90 2.56 6.24
CA SER A 41 8.88 1.75 5.57
C SER A 41 7.89 1.15 6.58
N ASN A 42 8.39 0.66 7.72
CA ASN A 42 7.55 0.14 8.80
C ASN A 42 6.62 1.22 9.38
N VAL A 43 7.09 2.47 9.46
CA VAL A 43 6.26 3.59 9.91
C VAL A 43 5.13 3.84 8.91
N VAL A 44 5.42 3.83 7.60
CA VAL A 44 4.39 3.98 6.56
C VAL A 44 3.37 2.84 6.63
N GLU A 45 3.79 1.59 6.82
CA GLU A 45 2.86 0.46 7.01
C GLU A 45 1.94 0.66 8.21
N LYS A 46 2.45 1.23 9.31
CA LYS A 46 1.66 1.58 10.51
C LYS A 46 0.70 2.73 10.23
N CYS A 47 1.10 3.75 9.47
CA CYS A 47 0.19 4.82 9.02
C CYS A 47 -0.99 4.25 8.22
N LEU A 48 -0.72 3.36 7.26
CA LEU A 48 -1.76 2.71 6.45
C LEU A 48 -2.70 1.82 7.29
N THR A 49 -2.15 1.15 8.31
CA THR A 49 -2.90 0.22 9.17
C THR A 49 -3.77 0.95 10.19
N PHE A 50 -3.24 1.99 10.84
CA PHE A 50 -3.85 2.63 12.01
C PHE A 50 -4.40 4.03 11.74
N GLY A 51 -4.11 4.61 10.58
CA GLY A 51 -4.71 5.85 10.11
C GLY A 51 -6.19 5.68 9.80
N GLY A 52 -6.94 6.78 9.93
CA GLY A 52 -8.35 6.84 9.54
C GLY A 52 -8.52 6.78 8.02
N PRO A 53 -9.78 6.69 7.54
CA PRO A 53 -10.07 6.57 6.12
C PRO A 53 -9.52 7.75 5.30
N THR A 54 -9.72 8.98 5.78
CA THR A 54 -9.25 10.21 5.12
C THR A 54 -7.73 10.26 5.05
N GLU A 55 -7.04 9.96 6.15
CA GLU A 55 -5.58 9.96 6.14
C GLU A 55 -5.06 8.88 5.19
N ARG A 56 -5.63 7.67 5.23
CA ARG A 56 -5.22 6.58 4.36
C ARG A 56 -5.40 6.93 2.88
N GLU A 57 -6.52 7.55 2.53
CA GLU A 57 -6.78 8.03 1.16
C GLU A 57 -5.67 8.96 0.68
N VAL A 58 -5.27 9.94 1.50
CA VAL A 58 -4.16 10.86 1.17
C VAL A 58 -2.86 10.10 0.88
N LEU A 59 -2.49 9.14 1.74
CA LEU A 59 -1.25 8.37 1.57
C LEU A 59 -1.27 7.50 0.32
N ILE A 60 -2.41 6.86 0.03
CA ILE A 60 -2.54 5.98 -1.14
C ILE A 60 -2.54 6.81 -2.42
N ASN A 61 -3.23 7.95 -2.44
CA ASN A 61 -3.26 8.85 -3.59
C ASN A 61 -1.87 9.43 -3.89
N GLU A 62 -1.08 9.76 -2.86
CA GLU A 62 0.33 10.15 -3.04
C GLU A 62 1.14 9.05 -3.73
N MET A 63 0.99 7.80 -3.28
CA MET A 63 1.69 6.65 -3.88
C MET A 63 1.27 6.36 -5.32
N LEU A 64 -0.02 6.54 -5.63
CA LEU A 64 -0.56 6.36 -6.98
C LEU A 64 -0.06 7.45 -7.95
N GLY A 65 0.21 8.65 -7.44
CA GLY A 65 0.65 9.79 -8.24
C GLY A 65 -0.40 10.27 -9.24
N THR A 66 -0.07 11.33 -9.99
CA THR A 66 -0.98 12.00 -10.93
C THR A 66 -0.66 11.74 -12.40
N THR A 67 0.46 11.10 -12.73
CA THR A 67 0.92 10.90 -14.12
C THR A 67 1.49 9.50 -14.33
N ASP A 68 1.28 8.95 -15.51
CA ASP A 68 1.68 7.58 -15.88
C ASP A 68 3.18 7.45 -16.22
N GLU A 69 3.89 8.57 -16.41
CA GLU A 69 5.26 8.56 -16.92
C GLU A 69 6.35 8.39 -15.84
N ASN A 70 6.03 8.61 -14.57
CA ASN A 70 6.98 8.55 -13.45
C ASN A 70 6.42 7.78 -12.25
N GLU A 71 5.82 6.60 -12.47
CA GLU A 71 5.05 5.89 -11.44
C GLU A 71 5.88 5.54 -10.18
N PRO A 72 5.71 6.28 -9.07
CA PRO A 72 6.43 6.00 -7.83
C PRO A 72 6.07 4.62 -7.27
N LEU A 73 4.82 4.22 -7.50
CA LEU A 73 4.29 2.90 -7.19
C LEU A 73 5.11 1.78 -7.83
N GLN A 74 5.48 1.92 -9.10
CA GLN A 74 6.24 0.91 -9.83
C GLN A 74 7.66 0.75 -9.29
N ALA A 75 8.30 1.85 -8.91
CA ALA A 75 9.60 1.84 -8.24
C ALA A 75 9.51 1.12 -6.89
N MET A 76 8.48 1.43 -6.10
CA MET A 76 8.25 0.78 -4.80
C MET A 76 8.01 -0.72 -4.92
N MET A 77 7.30 -1.20 -5.95
CA MET A 77 7.08 -2.64 -6.18
C MET A 77 8.37 -3.42 -6.41
N LYS A 78 9.41 -2.76 -6.93
CA LYS A 78 10.72 -3.36 -7.22
C LYS A 78 11.71 -3.19 -6.06
N ASP A 79 11.40 -2.33 -5.09
CA ASP A 79 12.27 -1.99 -3.97
C ASP A 79 12.21 -3.05 -2.84
N GLN A 80 13.33 -3.22 -2.13
CA GLN A 80 13.47 -4.21 -1.06
C GLN A 80 12.63 -3.91 0.19
N PHE A 81 12.23 -2.65 0.41
CA PHE A 81 11.37 -2.21 1.52
C PHE A 81 10.00 -1.74 1.02
N GLY A 82 9.98 -1.00 -0.09
CA GLY A 82 8.75 -0.46 -0.68
C GLY A 82 7.74 -1.52 -1.08
N ASN A 83 8.19 -2.73 -1.43
CA ASN A 83 7.28 -3.83 -1.79
C ASN A 83 6.34 -4.23 -0.63
N TYR A 84 6.77 -4.09 0.62
CA TYR A 84 5.92 -4.37 1.79
C TYR A 84 4.84 -3.30 1.95
N VAL A 85 5.20 -2.04 1.73
CA VAL A 85 4.23 -0.92 1.75
C VAL A 85 3.18 -1.08 0.65
N VAL A 86 3.57 -1.46 -0.57
CA VAL A 86 2.61 -1.71 -1.66
C VAL A 86 1.65 -2.85 -1.32
N GLN A 87 2.14 -3.93 -0.70
CA GLN A 87 1.28 -5.01 -0.22
C GLN A 87 0.30 -4.53 0.85
N LYS A 88 0.75 -3.65 1.76
CA LYS A 88 -0.11 -3.03 2.78
C LYS A 88 -1.17 -2.13 2.18
N VAL A 89 -0.84 -1.37 1.14
CA VAL A 89 -1.83 -0.58 0.38
C VAL A 89 -2.88 -1.51 -0.23
N LEU A 90 -2.49 -2.60 -0.88
CA LEU A 90 -3.42 -3.58 -1.45
C LEU A 90 -4.38 -4.20 -0.40
N GLU A 91 -3.99 -4.22 0.88
CA GLU A 91 -4.82 -4.70 1.99
C GLU A 91 -5.79 -3.65 2.53
N THR A 92 -5.44 -2.37 2.42
CA THR A 92 -6.11 -1.27 3.14
C THR A 92 -6.84 -0.29 2.23
N CYS A 93 -6.58 -0.33 0.92
CA CYS A 93 -7.26 0.45 -0.11
C CYS A 93 -8.74 0.08 -0.26
N ASP A 94 -9.52 1.07 -0.69
CA ASP A 94 -10.88 0.87 -1.17
C ASP A 94 -10.91 0.21 -2.56
N ASP A 95 -12.11 -0.09 -3.05
CA ASP A 95 -12.28 -0.81 -4.32
C ASP A 95 -11.84 0.00 -5.55
N GLN A 96 -12.01 1.33 -5.54
CA GLN A 96 -11.59 2.20 -6.65
C GLN A 96 -10.07 2.29 -6.73
N GLN A 97 -9.41 2.53 -5.59
CA GLN A 97 -7.96 2.53 -5.47
C GLN A 97 -7.39 1.16 -5.84
N ARG A 98 -8.02 0.07 -5.39
CA ARG A 98 -7.63 -1.30 -5.73
C ARG A 98 -7.66 -1.51 -7.24
N GLU A 99 -8.72 -1.10 -7.92
CA GLU A 99 -8.82 -1.22 -9.37
C GLU A 99 -7.69 -0.47 -10.10
N LEU A 100 -7.40 0.76 -9.67
CA LEU A 100 -6.28 1.56 -10.20
C LEU A 100 -4.91 0.92 -9.96
N ILE A 101 -4.68 0.35 -8.78
CA ILE A 101 -3.42 -0.35 -8.49
C ILE A 101 -3.30 -1.60 -9.36
N LEU A 102 -4.38 -2.37 -9.49
CA LEU A 102 -4.41 -3.59 -10.29
C LEU A 102 -4.19 -3.31 -11.77
N SER A 103 -4.77 -2.24 -12.33
CA SER A 103 -4.55 -1.85 -13.72
C SER A 103 -3.07 -1.54 -13.98
N ARG A 104 -2.43 -0.76 -13.10
CA ARG A 104 -0.98 -0.45 -13.18
C ARG A 104 -0.10 -1.69 -13.07
N VAL A 105 -0.38 -2.58 -12.12
CA VAL A 105 0.37 -3.84 -11.97
C VAL A 105 0.25 -4.70 -13.22
N LYS A 106 -0.95 -4.79 -13.82
CA LYS A 106 -1.20 -5.61 -15.02
C LYS A 106 -0.35 -5.15 -16.20
N VAL A 107 -0.23 -3.83 -16.44
CA VAL A 107 0.61 -3.26 -17.51
C VAL A 107 2.08 -3.64 -17.33
N HIS A 108 2.55 -3.77 -16.08
CA HIS A 108 3.95 -4.03 -15.76
C HIS A 108 4.25 -5.46 -15.31
N LEU A 109 3.28 -6.38 -15.40
CA LEU A 109 3.34 -7.72 -14.81
C LEU A 109 4.55 -8.52 -15.30
N ASN A 110 4.84 -8.49 -16.60
CA ASN A 110 5.99 -9.19 -17.18
C ASN A 110 7.33 -8.61 -16.72
N ALA A 111 7.40 -7.30 -16.50
CA ALA A 111 8.61 -6.66 -16.00
C ALA A 111 8.82 -7.01 -14.51
N LEU A 112 7.77 -6.94 -13.69
CA LEU A 112 7.83 -7.23 -12.26
C LEU A 112 8.27 -8.67 -11.95
N LYS A 113 7.90 -9.65 -12.78
CA LYS A 113 8.34 -11.05 -12.65
C LYS A 113 9.86 -11.22 -12.72
N LYS A 114 10.58 -10.28 -13.34
CA LYS A 114 12.05 -10.31 -13.45
C LYS A 114 12.76 -9.77 -12.22
N TYR A 115 12.06 -9.08 -11.31
CA TYR A 115 12.64 -8.51 -10.09
C TYR A 115 12.38 -9.39 -8.87
N THR A 116 13.38 -9.52 -8.01
CA THR A 116 13.32 -10.30 -6.77
C THR A 116 12.14 -9.89 -5.88
N TYR A 117 11.84 -8.59 -5.77
CA TYR A 117 10.72 -8.11 -4.95
C TYR A 117 9.41 -8.02 -5.74
N GLY A 118 9.50 -7.73 -7.04
CA GLY A 118 8.34 -7.62 -7.93
C GLY A 118 7.51 -8.91 -8.03
N LYS A 119 8.15 -10.09 -7.97
CA LYS A 119 7.43 -11.39 -7.96
C LYS A 119 6.48 -11.54 -6.76
N HIS A 120 6.79 -10.94 -5.61
CA HIS A 120 5.92 -10.99 -4.43
C HIS A 120 4.65 -10.17 -4.64
N ILE A 121 4.77 -9.01 -5.30
CA ILE A 121 3.63 -8.18 -5.69
C ILE A 121 2.72 -8.94 -6.67
N VAL A 122 3.30 -9.57 -7.69
CA VAL A 122 2.56 -10.37 -8.67
C VAL A 122 1.79 -11.49 -7.98
N ALA A 123 2.45 -12.27 -7.12
CA ALA A 123 1.80 -13.35 -6.39
C ALA A 123 0.68 -12.85 -5.46
N ARG A 124 0.85 -11.66 -4.84
CA ARG A 124 -0.19 -11.05 -4.00
C ARG A 124 -1.40 -10.64 -4.82
N VAL A 125 -1.19 -10.04 -5.99
CA VAL A 125 -2.24 -9.61 -6.91
C VAL A 125 -3.01 -10.81 -7.47
N GLU A 126 -2.31 -11.84 -7.95
CA GLU A 126 -2.95 -13.08 -8.45
C GLU A 126 -3.86 -13.72 -7.39
N LYS A 127 -3.41 -13.76 -6.11
CA LYS A 127 -4.24 -14.23 -5.00
C LYS A 127 -5.48 -13.36 -4.76
N LEU A 128 -5.36 -12.04 -4.87
CA LEU A 128 -6.49 -11.11 -4.68
C LEU A 128 -7.53 -11.26 -5.79
N VAL A 129 -7.09 -11.40 -7.05
CA VAL A 129 -7.97 -11.63 -8.20
C VAL A 129 -8.71 -12.96 -8.04
N ALA A 130 -7.99 -14.05 -7.76
CA ALA A 130 -8.60 -15.37 -7.55
C ALA A 130 -9.54 -15.44 -6.32
N ALA A 131 -9.34 -14.57 -5.32
CA ALA A 131 -10.26 -14.45 -4.19
C ALA A 131 -11.50 -13.59 -4.53
N GLY A 132 -11.33 -12.55 -5.36
CA GLY A 132 -12.43 -11.73 -5.89
C GLY A 132 -13.38 -12.55 -6.77
N GLU A 133 -12.84 -13.31 -7.71
CA GLU A 133 -13.63 -14.19 -8.61
C GLU A 133 -14.45 -15.23 -7.83
N ARG A 134 -13.87 -15.80 -6.76
CA ARG A 134 -14.59 -16.75 -5.88
C ARG A 134 -15.75 -16.11 -5.13
N ARG A 135 -15.67 -14.83 -4.75
CA ARG A 135 -16.77 -14.12 -4.08
C ARG A 135 -17.94 -13.83 -5.03
N ILE A 136 -17.64 -13.48 -6.28
CA ILE A 136 -18.66 -13.26 -7.32
C ILE A 136 -19.37 -14.59 -7.64
N GLY A 137 -18.63 -15.69 -7.75
CA GLY A 137 -19.20 -17.02 -8.01
C GLY A 137 -20.15 -17.53 -6.92
N LEU A 138 -19.97 -17.12 -5.66
CA LEU A 138 -20.84 -17.49 -4.53
C LEU A 138 -22.09 -16.61 -4.41
N GLN A 139 -22.08 -15.38 -4.93
CA GLN A 139 -23.25 -14.50 -4.94
C GLN A 139 -24.24 -14.85 -6.07
N SER A 140 -23.80 -15.58 -7.10
CA SER A 140 -24.63 -16.05 -8.22
C SER A 140 -25.44 -17.32 -7.93
N GLN A 141 -25.32 -17.91 -6.72
CA GLN A 141 -26.03 -19.13 -6.31
C GLN A 141 -27.00 -18.86 -5.15
N ASN A 142 -28.03 -18.04 -5.40
CA ASN A 142 -29.27 -18.09 -4.64
C ASN A 142 -30.44 -17.94 -5.62
N PRO A 143 -30.92 -19.02 -6.25
CA PRO A 143 -32.23 -18.99 -6.86
C PRO A 143 -33.27 -18.88 -5.74
N SER A 144 -34.11 -17.84 -5.85
CA SER A 144 -35.33 -17.63 -5.06
C SER A 144 -36.20 -18.88 -4.98
#